data_AF-A0A1G0ZY53-F1
#
_entry.id   AF-A0A1G0ZY53-F1
#
_cell.length_a   1.000
_cell.length_b   1.000
_cell.length_c   1.000
_cell.angle_alpha   90.00
_cell.angle_beta   90.00
_cell.angle_gamma   90.00
#
_symmetry.space_group_name_H-M   'P 1'
#
loop_
_entity.id
_entity.type
_entity.pdbx_description
1 polymer ?
#
loop_
_entity_poly.entity_id
_entity_poly.type
_entity_poly.pdbx_seq_one_letter_code
_entity_poly.pdbx_strand_id
1 'polypeptide(L)'
;MKGIAHFAVGVAFAASFPWAVREGASGNPLYFLLGGFAGLIPDTLDFKFWRFLYRQDVLVVPDPHDPDPGPIARALAQAVTMASNGRPIRIKLESMRLGTDRWRRYTVRFDPDARTVTVLIGPVVDTGRCLIERGKDMGRAATAPIPVPLRLDYFATFDVDAFEGPHVRMVPDLGGSVMVEFIPWHRSWSHGLAVAGVLGVLGTLVWDWRAGLVMAGAQMLHAILDQAGYLGNNAWFPLTRHRKPGGKYLHSGDSVANATVVWYAGLWIWYNLWLGSDVGGEPLRVIQTLLLAALLPLLAIAWRGWRNRGPVNFIRAYLKRVKEEPHEPA
;
A
#
# COMPACT_ATOMS: atom_id res chain seq x y z
N MET A 1 -3.18 3.35 3.01
CA MET A 1 -4.43 2.83 2.41
C MET A 1 -4.30 2.95 0.89
N LYS A 2 -5.33 2.75 0.07
CA LYS A 2 -5.30 3.18 -1.34
C LYS A 2 -5.61 4.68 -1.45
N GLY A 3 -5.15 5.32 -2.52
CA GLY A 3 -5.34 6.75 -2.77
C GLY A 3 -6.80 7.23 -2.64
N ILE A 4 -7.79 6.44 -3.07
CA ILE A 4 -9.21 6.80 -2.94
C ILE A 4 -9.66 7.01 -1.47
N ALA A 5 -9.11 6.23 -0.53
CA ALA A 5 -9.41 6.39 0.88
C ALA A 5 -8.82 7.69 1.42
N HIS A 6 -7.60 8.03 1.01
CA HIS A 6 -6.94 9.28 1.41
C HIS A 6 -7.65 10.51 0.82
N PHE A 7 -8.07 10.45 -0.44
CA PHE A 7 -8.92 11.47 -1.06
C PHE A 7 -10.21 11.68 -0.27
N ALA A 8 -10.97 10.60 -0.03
CA ALA A 8 -12.26 10.67 0.63
C ALA A 8 -12.14 11.25 2.06
N VAL A 9 -11.10 10.86 2.80
CA VAL A 9 -10.83 11.42 4.13
C VAL A 9 -10.46 12.90 4.07
N GLY A 10 -9.69 13.33 3.07
CA GLY A 10 -9.40 14.75 2.85
C GLY A 10 -10.66 15.58 2.58
N VAL A 11 -11.58 15.06 1.75
CA VAL A 11 -12.89 15.70 1.51
C VAL A 11 -13.75 15.70 2.78
N ALA A 12 -13.75 14.62 3.55
CA ALA A 12 -14.46 14.53 4.83
C ALA A 12 -13.94 15.51 5.86
N PHE A 13 -12.62 15.76 5.88
CA PHE A 13 -12.03 16.78 6.72
C PHE A 13 -12.54 18.17 6.36
N ALA A 14 -12.55 18.53 5.07
CA ALA A 14 -13.13 19.79 4.60
C ALA A 14 -14.61 19.91 4.98
N ALA A 15 -15.39 18.84 4.87
CA ALA A 15 -16.81 18.80 5.24
C ALA A 15 -17.04 19.10 6.73
N SER A 16 -16.06 18.82 7.60
CA SER A 16 -16.16 19.07 9.05
C SER A 16 -16.24 20.56 9.40
N PHE A 17 -16.03 21.44 8.42
CA PHE A 17 -16.08 22.88 8.61
C PHE A 17 -17.39 23.45 8.05
N PRO A 18 -18.28 24.01 8.91
CA PRO A 18 -19.56 24.56 8.45
C PRO A 18 -19.43 25.66 7.39
N TRP A 19 -18.35 26.44 7.43
CA TRP A 19 -18.07 27.45 6.42
C TRP A 19 -17.72 26.84 5.05
N ALA A 20 -17.06 25.68 5.00
CA ALA A 20 -16.76 25.00 3.74
C ALA A 20 -18.05 24.48 3.10
N VAL A 21 -18.96 23.95 3.94
CA VAL A 21 -20.28 23.49 3.50
C VAL A 21 -21.12 24.64 2.93
N ARG A 22 -21.19 25.77 3.63
CA ARG A 22 -21.95 26.95 3.15
C ARG A 22 -21.40 27.51 1.85
N GLU A 23 -20.08 27.61 1.73
CA GLU A 23 -19.42 28.07 0.49
C GLU A 23 -19.67 27.07 -0.66
N GLY A 24 -19.63 25.76 -0.38
CA GLY A 24 -20.01 24.75 -1.36
C GLY A 24 -21.46 24.91 -1.83
N ALA A 25 -22.38 25.15 -0.90
CA ALA A 25 -23.80 25.38 -1.20
C ALA A 25 -24.06 26.67 -1.98
N SER A 26 -23.23 27.71 -1.78
CA SER A 26 -23.29 28.96 -2.57
C SER A 26 -22.59 28.86 -3.94
N GLY A 27 -22.10 27.67 -4.32
CA GLY A 27 -21.50 27.40 -5.62
C GLY A 27 -19.96 27.43 -5.65
N ASN A 28 -19.30 27.55 -4.50
CA ASN A 28 -17.84 27.54 -4.37
C ASN A 28 -17.33 26.24 -3.68
N PRO A 29 -17.04 25.17 -4.45
CA PRO A 29 -16.58 23.90 -3.90
C PRO A 29 -15.09 23.87 -3.54
N LEU A 30 -14.39 25.01 -3.58
CA LEU A 30 -12.93 25.10 -3.49
C LEU A 30 -12.34 24.28 -2.34
N TYR A 31 -12.88 24.40 -1.12
CA TYR A 31 -12.31 23.73 0.05
C TYR A 31 -12.44 22.20 -0.03
N PHE A 32 -13.51 21.68 -0.63
CA PHE A 32 -13.63 20.23 -0.84
C PHE A 32 -12.59 19.74 -1.85
N LEU A 33 -12.35 20.50 -2.92
CA LEU A 33 -11.31 20.20 -3.91
C LEU A 33 -9.92 20.22 -3.26
N LEU A 34 -9.62 21.25 -2.46
CA LEU A 34 -8.35 21.38 -1.76
C LEU A 34 -8.14 20.26 -0.73
N GLY A 35 -9.18 19.88 0.01
CA GLY A 35 -9.12 18.77 0.95
C GLY A 35 -8.84 17.44 0.25
N GLY A 36 -9.57 17.13 -0.83
CA GLY A 36 -9.32 15.93 -1.64
C GLY A 36 -7.94 15.94 -2.29
N PHE A 37 -7.52 17.06 -2.85
CA PHE A 37 -6.20 17.25 -3.47
C PHE A 37 -5.07 17.03 -2.46
N ALA A 38 -5.08 17.74 -1.33
CA ALA A 38 -4.07 17.58 -0.29
C ALA A 38 -4.06 16.17 0.33
N GLY A 39 -5.22 15.49 0.38
CA GLY A 39 -5.30 14.08 0.74
C GLY A 39 -4.61 13.14 -0.26
N LEU A 40 -4.48 13.51 -1.54
CA LEU A 40 -3.89 12.67 -2.59
C LEU A 40 -2.43 12.99 -2.93
N ILE A 41 -1.98 14.22 -2.68
CA ILE A 41 -0.66 14.70 -3.10
C ILE A 41 0.49 13.77 -2.66
N PRO A 42 0.57 13.25 -1.42
CA PRO A 42 1.73 12.47 -0.99
C PRO A 42 1.95 11.22 -1.84
N ASP A 43 0.89 10.41 -1.99
CA ASP A 43 0.90 9.24 -2.85
C ASP A 43 1.19 9.63 -4.31
N THR A 44 0.63 10.76 -4.78
CA THR A 44 0.84 11.22 -6.14
C THR A 44 2.31 11.58 -6.39
N LEU A 45 2.92 12.35 -5.49
CA LEU A 45 4.34 12.71 -5.55
C LEU A 45 5.21 11.45 -5.56
N ASP A 46 4.92 10.51 -4.68
CA ASP A 46 5.68 9.28 -4.55
C ASP A 46 5.59 8.41 -5.81
N PHE A 47 4.38 8.06 -6.22
CA PHE A 47 4.16 7.09 -7.30
C PHE A 47 4.31 7.67 -8.70
N LYS A 48 4.10 8.98 -8.90
CA LYS A 48 4.18 9.62 -10.22
C LYS A 48 5.50 10.33 -10.48
N PHE A 49 6.26 10.67 -9.45
CA PHE A 49 7.51 11.42 -9.61
C PHE A 49 8.67 10.75 -8.88
N TRP A 50 8.59 10.64 -7.55
CA TRP A 50 9.73 10.28 -6.72
C TRP A 50 10.24 8.86 -7.00
N ARG A 51 9.32 7.93 -7.27
CA ARG A 51 9.65 6.57 -7.71
C ARG A 51 10.63 6.54 -8.88
N PHE A 52 10.44 7.39 -9.89
CA PHE A 52 11.27 7.39 -11.10
C PHE A 52 12.63 8.05 -10.88
N LEU A 53 12.72 8.93 -9.88
CA LEU A 53 13.97 9.57 -9.47
C LEU A 53 14.75 8.72 -8.44
N TYR A 54 14.16 7.63 -7.95
CA TYR A 54 14.78 6.79 -6.96
C TYR A 54 15.91 5.97 -7.57
N ARG A 55 17.14 6.17 -7.06
CA ARG A 55 18.32 5.46 -7.55
C ARG A 55 18.31 4.00 -7.10
N GLN A 56 18.71 3.11 -8.01
CA GLN A 56 18.94 1.69 -7.77
C GLN A 56 20.43 1.38 -7.91
N ASP A 57 20.94 0.53 -7.02
CA ASP A 57 22.31 0.02 -7.09
C ASP A 57 22.35 -1.30 -7.89
N VAL A 58 21.27 -2.10 -7.84
CA VAL A 58 21.09 -3.35 -8.59
C VAL A 58 19.74 -3.36 -9.29
N LEU A 59 19.70 -3.81 -10.55
CA LEU A 59 18.48 -4.02 -11.31
C LEU A 59 18.39 -5.50 -11.70
N VAL A 60 17.28 -6.15 -11.35
CA VAL A 60 16.98 -7.53 -11.75
C VAL A 60 15.89 -7.48 -12.82
N VAL A 61 16.24 -7.93 -14.03
CA VAL A 61 15.33 -8.02 -15.17
C VAL A 61 15.19 -9.49 -15.56
N PRO A 62 14.15 -10.19 -15.06
CA PRO A 62 13.93 -11.58 -15.43
C PRO A 62 13.43 -11.71 -16.87
N ASP A 63 13.80 -12.80 -17.56
CA ASP A 63 13.21 -13.13 -18.86
C ASP A 63 11.73 -13.53 -18.67
N PRO A 64 10.77 -12.84 -19.31
CA PRO A 64 9.36 -13.17 -19.17
C PRO A 64 8.97 -14.50 -19.86
N HIS A 65 9.70 -14.93 -20.89
CA HIS A 65 9.41 -16.12 -21.70
C HIS A 65 10.12 -17.38 -21.22
N ASP A 66 11.28 -17.25 -20.58
CA ASP A 66 11.97 -18.34 -19.86
C ASP A 66 12.39 -17.91 -18.44
N PRO A 67 11.43 -17.88 -17.49
CA PRO A 67 11.69 -17.35 -16.17
C PRO A 67 12.55 -18.31 -15.33
N ASP A 68 13.75 -17.87 -14.96
CA ASP A 68 14.60 -18.57 -13.98
C ASP A 68 14.54 -17.88 -12.60
N PRO A 69 13.98 -18.53 -11.55
CA PRO A 69 13.95 -17.97 -10.21
C PRO A 69 15.33 -17.92 -9.54
N GLY A 70 16.31 -18.71 -10.00
CA GLY A 70 17.64 -18.84 -9.40
C GLY A 70 18.43 -17.52 -9.37
N PRO A 71 18.64 -16.85 -10.51
CA PRO A 71 19.29 -15.55 -10.59
C PRO A 71 18.62 -14.49 -9.72
N ILE A 72 17.28 -14.49 -9.64
CA ILE A 72 16.52 -13.54 -8.81
C ILE A 72 16.83 -13.76 -7.32
N ALA A 73 16.75 -15.01 -6.86
CA ALA A 73 17.04 -15.37 -5.47
C ALA A 73 18.50 -15.04 -5.09
N ARG A 74 19.46 -15.37 -5.97
CA ARG A 74 20.88 -15.05 -5.76
C ARG A 74 21.15 -13.55 -5.73
N ALA A 75 20.52 -12.77 -6.61
CA ALA A 75 20.68 -11.31 -6.62
C ALA A 75 20.18 -10.68 -5.32
N LEU A 76 19.06 -11.17 -4.77
CA LEU A 76 18.54 -10.71 -3.49
C LEU A 76 19.47 -11.09 -2.32
N ALA A 77 19.95 -12.33 -2.27
CA ALA A 77 20.91 -12.77 -1.26
C ALA A 77 22.22 -11.97 -1.35
N GLN A 78 22.72 -11.73 -2.56
CA GLN A 78 23.92 -10.93 -2.80
C GLN A 78 23.72 -9.47 -2.37
N ALA A 79 22.55 -8.88 -2.63
CA ALA A 79 22.24 -7.53 -2.16
C ALA A 79 22.28 -7.42 -0.62
N VAL A 80 21.83 -8.46 0.09
CA VAL A 80 21.94 -8.54 1.55
C VAL A 80 23.42 -8.64 1.98
N THR A 81 24.21 -9.52 1.36
CA THR A 81 25.65 -9.66 1.64
C THR A 81 26.43 -8.39 1.35
N MET A 82 26.09 -7.67 0.28
CA MET A 82 26.70 -6.37 -0.01
C MET A 82 26.32 -5.34 1.05
N ALA A 83 25.08 -5.37 1.54
CA ALA A 83 24.62 -4.45 2.56
C ALA A 83 25.24 -4.69 3.94
N SER A 84 25.56 -5.94 4.29
CA SER A 84 26.23 -6.26 5.56
C SER A 84 27.63 -5.65 5.67
N ASN A 85 28.22 -5.21 4.56
CA ASN A 85 29.50 -4.49 4.56
C ASN A 85 29.37 -3.00 4.92
N GLY A 86 28.21 -2.57 5.45
CA GLY A 86 28.02 -1.23 6.02
C GLY A 86 27.43 -0.18 5.09
N ARG A 87 27.17 -0.52 3.82
CA ARG A 87 26.52 0.40 2.85
C ARG A 87 25.11 -0.08 2.48
N PRO A 88 24.07 0.77 2.54
CA PRO A 88 22.75 0.39 2.06
C PRO A 88 22.75 0.05 0.55
N ILE A 89 22.07 -1.03 0.17
CA ILE A 89 21.94 -1.49 -1.21
C ILE A 89 20.49 -1.41 -1.65
N ARG A 90 20.23 -0.76 -2.78
CA ARG A 90 18.89 -0.64 -3.37
C ARG A 90 18.79 -1.55 -4.59
N ILE A 91 17.84 -2.47 -4.56
CA ILE A 91 17.57 -3.42 -5.64
C ILE A 91 16.17 -3.18 -6.21
N LYS A 92 16.07 -3.02 -7.52
CA LYS A 92 14.78 -3.01 -8.25
C LYS A 92 14.55 -4.38 -8.87
N LEU A 93 13.35 -4.90 -8.64
CA LEU A 93 12.88 -6.15 -9.22
C LEU A 93 11.89 -5.80 -10.32
N GLU A 94 12.22 -6.05 -11.59
CA GLU A 94 11.30 -5.78 -12.69
C GLU A 94 10.25 -6.87 -12.86
N SER A 95 9.05 -6.47 -13.26
CA SER A 95 7.99 -7.44 -13.55
C SER A 95 8.24 -8.15 -14.88
N MET A 96 7.78 -9.39 -14.98
CA MET A 96 7.82 -10.16 -16.21
C MET A 96 6.61 -9.83 -17.09
N ARG A 97 6.73 -8.80 -17.93
CA ARG A 97 5.66 -8.38 -18.84
C ARG A 97 5.58 -9.31 -20.06
N LEU A 98 4.42 -9.94 -20.25
CA LEU A 98 4.12 -10.82 -21.38
C LEU A 98 3.28 -10.14 -22.47
N GLY A 99 2.63 -9.02 -22.15
CA GLY A 99 1.77 -8.30 -23.07
C GLY A 99 1.36 -6.93 -22.54
N THR A 100 0.36 -6.32 -23.17
CA THR A 100 -0.19 -5.03 -22.74
C THR A 100 -0.90 -5.11 -21.39
N ASP A 101 -1.62 -6.21 -21.18
CA ASP A 101 -2.38 -6.50 -19.96
C ASP A 101 -2.06 -7.91 -19.42
N ARG A 102 -0.82 -8.38 -19.60
CA ARG A 102 -0.40 -9.72 -19.17
C ARG A 102 0.97 -9.67 -18.50
N TRP A 103 1.05 -10.19 -17.28
CA TRP A 103 2.29 -10.32 -16.50
C TRP A 103 2.42 -11.72 -15.94
N ARG A 104 3.65 -12.25 -15.94
CA ARG A 104 3.96 -13.43 -15.16
C ARG A 104 4.31 -13.00 -13.74
N ARG A 105 3.51 -13.47 -12.77
CA ARG A 105 3.80 -13.24 -11.36
C ARG A 105 5.01 -14.06 -10.95
N TYR A 106 5.87 -13.49 -10.12
CA TYR A 106 6.73 -14.27 -9.26
C TYR A 106 6.66 -13.73 -7.82
N THR A 107 6.82 -14.62 -6.86
CA THR A 107 6.70 -14.32 -5.43
C THR A 107 8.08 -14.39 -4.80
N VAL A 108 8.45 -13.36 -4.05
CA VAL A 108 9.67 -13.31 -3.25
C VAL A 108 9.29 -13.54 -1.80
N ARG A 109 9.98 -14.47 -1.13
CA ARG A 109 9.83 -14.76 0.30
C ARG A 109 11.17 -14.71 1.02
N PHE A 110 11.33 -13.77 1.94
CA PHE A 110 12.39 -13.77 2.94
C PHE A 110 11.97 -14.59 4.15
N ASP A 111 12.86 -15.46 4.60
CA ASP A 111 12.70 -16.29 5.80
C ASP A 111 13.82 -15.93 6.79
N PRO A 112 13.53 -15.09 7.80
CA PRO A 112 14.54 -14.68 8.78
C PRO A 112 15.07 -15.84 9.63
N ASP A 113 14.22 -16.83 9.93
CA ASP A 113 14.55 -17.96 10.80
C ASP A 113 15.44 -18.96 10.06
N ALA A 114 15.04 -19.33 8.83
CA ALA A 114 15.84 -20.20 7.97
C ALA A 114 17.03 -19.47 7.32
N ARG A 115 17.08 -18.13 7.42
CA ARG A 115 18.04 -17.25 6.73
C ARG A 115 18.13 -17.53 5.24
N THR A 116 16.98 -17.51 4.58
CA THR A 116 16.89 -17.75 3.13
C THR A 116 16.02 -16.73 2.44
N VAL A 117 16.22 -16.60 1.13
CA VAL A 117 15.26 -15.97 0.22
C VAL A 117 14.83 -16.99 -0.83
N THR A 118 13.53 -17.21 -0.93
CA THR A 118 12.91 -18.08 -1.93
C THR A 118 12.19 -17.24 -2.97
N VAL A 119 12.38 -17.59 -4.24
CA VAL A 119 11.63 -17.03 -5.36
C VAL A 119 10.81 -18.14 -6.01
N LEU A 120 9.52 -17.91 -6.20
CA LEU A 120 8.58 -18.85 -6.81
C LEU A 120 7.96 -18.23 -8.05
N ILE A 121 8.05 -18.90 -9.20
CA ILE A 121 7.35 -18.51 -10.42
C ILE A 121 5.87 -18.86 -10.28
N GLY A 122 5.02 -17.85 -10.44
CA GLY A 122 3.58 -17.92 -10.33
C GLY A 122 2.87 -17.94 -11.68
N PRO A 123 1.53 -17.75 -11.66
CA PRO A 123 0.73 -17.75 -12.87
C PRO A 123 0.87 -16.46 -13.70
N VAL A 124 0.27 -16.45 -14.88
CA VAL A 124 0.04 -15.23 -15.66
C VAL A 124 -1.23 -14.53 -15.16
N VAL A 125 -1.12 -13.23 -14.91
CA VAL A 125 -2.19 -12.37 -14.41
C VAL A 125 -2.39 -11.14 -15.29
N ASP A 126 -3.56 -10.52 -15.18
CA ASP A 126 -3.86 -9.21 -15.77
C ASP A 126 -3.39 -8.05 -14.86
N THR A 127 -3.60 -6.79 -15.30
CA THR A 127 -3.29 -5.59 -14.51
C THR A 127 -4.07 -5.57 -13.18
N GLY A 128 -5.26 -6.17 -13.17
CA GLY A 128 -6.10 -6.34 -12.00
C GLY A 128 -5.61 -7.43 -11.03
N ARG A 129 -4.52 -8.13 -11.37
CA ARG A 129 -3.96 -9.28 -10.65
C ARG A 129 -4.87 -10.51 -10.66
N CYS A 130 -5.83 -10.57 -11.56
CA CYS A 130 -6.68 -11.72 -11.78
C CYS A 130 -5.92 -12.78 -12.58
N LEU A 131 -6.14 -14.05 -12.21
CA LEU A 131 -5.56 -15.19 -12.92
C LEU A 131 -6.08 -15.23 -14.37
N ILE A 132 -5.16 -15.20 -15.34
CA ILE A 132 -5.46 -15.48 -16.75
C ILE A 132 -5.13 -16.93 -17.05
N GLU A 133 -3.91 -17.37 -16.72
CA GLU A 133 -3.38 -18.65 -17.14
C GLU A 133 -2.39 -19.22 -16.11
N ARG A 134 -2.45 -20.52 -15.88
CA ARG A 134 -1.42 -21.26 -15.13
C ARG A 134 -0.35 -21.68 -16.14
N GLY A 135 0.67 -20.85 -16.31
CA GLY A 135 1.73 -21.08 -17.31
C GLY A 135 2.57 -22.33 -16.99
N LYS A 136 3.23 -22.90 -18.01
CA LYS A 136 4.10 -24.08 -17.90
C LYS A 136 5.20 -23.97 -16.84
N ASP A 137 5.66 -22.74 -16.59
CA ASP A 137 6.77 -22.44 -15.67
C ASP A 137 6.31 -22.29 -14.22
N MET A 138 4.99 -22.28 -13.97
CA MET A 138 4.42 -22.11 -12.64
C MET A 138 4.90 -23.24 -11.72
N GLY A 139 5.34 -22.87 -10.52
CA GLY A 139 5.84 -23.83 -9.53
C GLY A 139 7.37 -23.96 -9.51
N ARG A 140 8.07 -23.49 -10.57
CA ARG A 140 9.54 -23.37 -10.53
C ARG A 140 9.93 -22.48 -9.35
N ALA A 141 10.81 -22.97 -8.49
CA ALA A 141 11.27 -22.25 -7.32
C ALA A 141 12.78 -22.35 -7.18
N ALA A 142 13.39 -21.31 -6.61
CA ALA A 142 14.78 -21.35 -6.20
C ALA A 142 14.94 -20.67 -4.84
N THR A 143 15.87 -21.17 -4.04
CA THR A 143 16.19 -20.63 -2.73
C THR A 143 17.67 -20.30 -2.68
N ALA A 144 18.00 -19.13 -2.14
CA ALA A 144 19.37 -18.72 -1.88
C ALA A 144 19.58 -18.50 -0.37
N PRO A 145 20.71 -18.95 0.20
CA PRO A 145 21.04 -18.71 1.60
C PRO A 145 21.44 -17.25 1.82
N ILE A 146 21.16 -16.74 3.01
CA ILE A 146 21.52 -15.40 3.46
C ILE A 146 22.50 -15.53 4.64
N PRO A 147 23.72 -14.99 4.54
CA PRO A 147 24.77 -15.26 5.53
C PRO A 147 24.59 -14.52 6.86
N VAL A 148 23.71 -13.51 6.90
CA VAL A 148 23.51 -12.61 8.05
C VAL A 148 22.07 -12.65 8.55
N PRO A 149 21.83 -12.34 9.85
CA PRO A 149 20.46 -12.21 10.37
C PRO A 149 19.66 -11.14 9.61
N LEU A 150 18.37 -11.41 9.38
CA LEU A 150 17.46 -10.49 8.71
C LEU A 150 16.47 -9.87 9.67
N ARG A 151 16.14 -8.61 9.41
CA ARG A 151 14.98 -7.93 9.97
C ARG A 151 14.09 -7.45 8.82
N LEU A 152 12.78 -7.53 8.99
CA LEU A 152 11.82 -7.17 7.94
C LEU A 152 11.02 -5.95 8.40
N ASP A 153 10.94 -4.93 7.55
CA ASP A 153 10.11 -3.73 7.79
C ASP A 153 8.62 -4.01 7.53
N TYR A 154 8.33 -4.80 6.49
CA TYR A 154 6.98 -4.93 5.94
C TYR A 154 6.48 -6.38 5.85
N PHE A 155 6.84 -7.09 4.77
CA PHE A 155 6.44 -8.48 4.55
C PHE A 155 7.64 -9.40 4.40
N ALA A 156 7.47 -10.61 4.92
CA ALA A 156 8.27 -11.76 4.52
C ALA A 156 8.03 -12.10 3.05
N THR A 157 6.78 -11.99 2.57
CA THR A 157 6.38 -12.42 1.23
C THR A 157 5.71 -11.30 0.45
N PHE A 158 6.11 -11.08 -0.80
CA PHE A 158 5.42 -10.18 -1.71
C PHE A 158 5.46 -10.69 -3.16
N ASP A 159 4.43 -10.32 -3.92
CA ASP A 159 4.29 -10.65 -5.33
C ASP A 159 4.83 -9.52 -6.21
N VAL A 160 5.47 -9.89 -7.31
CA VAL A 160 5.87 -9.00 -8.40
C VAL A 160 5.06 -9.39 -9.63
N ASP A 161 4.02 -8.60 -9.95
CA ASP A 161 2.95 -9.06 -10.84
C ASP A 161 2.23 -8.00 -11.69
N ALA A 162 2.67 -6.75 -11.69
CA ALA A 162 2.11 -5.70 -12.55
C ALA A 162 3.03 -4.47 -12.62
N PHE A 163 2.89 -3.69 -13.70
CA PHE A 163 3.63 -2.45 -13.96
C PHE A 163 5.16 -2.62 -13.84
N GLU A 164 5.88 -1.60 -13.41
CA GLU A 164 7.26 -1.74 -12.96
C GLU A 164 7.23 -2.39 -11.57
N GLY A 165 8.07 -3.38 -11.31
CA GLY A 165 8.04 -4.08 -10.02
C GLY A 165 8.59 -3.23 -8.85
N PRO A 166 8.70 -3.82 -7.64
CA PRO A 166 9.03 -3.08 -6.43
C PRO A 166 10.52 -2.73 -6.34
N HIS A 167 10.78 -1.67 -5.58
CA HIS A 167 12.12 -1.42 -5.03
C HIS A 167 12.21 -2.00 -3.64
N VAL A 168 13.35 -2.62 -3.35
CA VAL A 168 13.69 -3.11 -2.01
C VAL A 168 15.03 -2.48 -1.63
N ARG A 169 15.18 -2.11 -0.36
CA ARG A 169 16.45 -1.59 0.15
C ARG A 169 16.92 -2.44 1.33
N MET A 170 18.17 -2.87 1.23
CA MET A 170 18.88 -3.60 2.26
C MET A 170 19.68 -2.58 3.07
N VAL A 171 19.39 -2.45 4.37
CA VAL A 171 20.03 -1.47 5.25
C VAL A 171 20.76 -2.23 6.38
N PRO A 172 22.08 -2.04 6.53
CA PRO A 172 22.80 -2.60 7.67
C PRO A 172 22.29 -2.00 8.98
N ASP A 173 22.07 -2.85 9.98
CA ASP A 173 21.76 -2.48 11.34
C ASP A 173 23.01 -2.52 12.21
N LEU A 174 23.04 -1.75 13.30
CA LEU A 174 24.18 -1.65 14.21
C LEU A 174 24.54 -2.99 14.88
N GLY A 175 23.57 -3.91 14.99
CA GLY A 175 23.76 -5.25 15.54
C GLY A 175 24.25 -6.31 14.55
N GLY A 176 24.73 -5.92 13.36
CA GLY A 176 25.22 -6.86 12.33
C GLY A 176 24.12 -7.60 11.56
N SER A 177 22.85 -7.22 11.76
CA SER A 177 21.72 -7.70 10.95
C SER A 177 21.48 -6.78 9.75
N VAL A 178 20.72 -7.24 8.76
CA VAL A 178 20.29 -6.42 7.63
C VAL A 178 18.77 -6.28 7.64
N MET A 179 18.30 -5.02 7.65
CA MET A 179 16.89 -4.67 7.51
C MET A 179 16.49 -4.63 6.03
N VAL A 180 15.40 -5.31 5.70
CA VAL A 180 14.79 -5.29 4.36
C VAL A 180 13.63 -4.30 4.34
N GLU A 181 13.83 -3.16 3.68
CA GLU A 181 12.82 -2.10 3.50
C GLU A 181 12.09 -2.28 2.17
N PHE A 182 10.77 -2.45 2.22
CA PHE A 182 9.91 -2.53 1.03
C PHE A 182 9.49 -1.12 0.59
N ILE A 183 9.63 -0.82 -0.71
CA ILE A 183 9.31 0.47 -1.34
C ILE A 183 9.84 1.64 -0.48
N PRO A 184 11.18 1.75 -0.35
CA PRO A 184 11.82 2.66 0.61
C PRO A 184 11.61 4.15 0.29
N TRP A 185 11.30 4.49 -0.97
CA TRP A 185 11.00 5.86 -1.37
C TRP A 185 9.62 6.31 -0.92
N HIS A 186 8.68 5.39 -0.78
CA HIS A 186 7.31 5.71 -0.44
C HIS A 186 7.17 6.03 1.06
N ARG A 187 6.34 7.01 1.41
CA ARG A 187 6.09 7.42 2.80
C ARG A 187 7.33 7.92 3.54
N SER A 188 8.25 8.50 2.75
CA SER A 188 9.45 9.14 3.23
C SER A 188 9.15 10.61 3.54
N TRP A 189 9.65 11.54 2.74
CA TRP A 189 9.57 12.98 3.01
C TRP A 189 8.17 13.57 2.76
N SER A 190 7.48 13.09 1.73
CA SER A 190 6.18 13.58 1.24
C SER A 190 5.01 13.31 2.20
N HIS A 191 5.18 12.41 3.17
CA HIS A 191 4.18 12.03 4.17
C HIS A 191 4.48 12.63 5.57
N GLY A 192 5.36 13.62 5.65
CA GLY A 192 5.76 14.29 6.89
C GLY A 192 4.87 15.47 7.27
N LEU A 193 4.93 15.85 8.57
CA LEU A 193 4.25 17.04 9.10
C LEU A 193 4.80 18.34 8.51
N ALA A 194 6.08 18.38 8.13
CA ALA A 194 6.66 19.53 7.43
C ALA A 194 5.93 19.81 6.11
N VAL A 195 5.55 18.77 5.36
CA VAL A 195 4.77 18.92 4.12
C VAL A 195 3.37 19.44 4.40
N ALA A 196 2.73 19.01 5.50
CA ALA A 196 1.46 19.59 5.94
C ALA A 196 1.60 21.09 6.23
N GLY A 197 2.66 21.50 6.92
CA GLY A 197 2.96 22.92 7.16
C GLY A 197 3.16 23.70 5.86
N VAL A 198 3.94 23.17 4.91
CA VAL A 198 4.15 23.81 3.59
C VAL A 198 2.83 23.95 2.83
N LEU A 199 2.03 22.89 2.75
CA LEU A 199 0.72 22.95 2.09
C LEU A 199 -0.23 23.93 2.78
N GLY A 200 -0.17 24.04 4.12
CA GLY A 200 -0.96 25.01 4.87
C GLY A 200 -0.56 26.46 4.58
N VAL A 201 0.74 26.75 4.52
CA VAL A 201 1.25 28.07 4.15
C VAL A 201 0.87 28.41 2.71
N LEU A 202 1.09 27.48 1.77
CA LEU A 202 0.73 27.70 0.37
C LEU A 202 -0.78 27.92 0.19
N GLY A 203 -1.62 27.12 0.82
CA GLY A 203 -3.08 27.31 0.79
C GLY A 203 -3.49 28.67 1.34
N THR A 204 -2.82 29.12 2.42
CA THR A 204 -3.06 30.44 3.03
C THR A 204 -2.67 31.59 2.11
N LEU A 205 -1.52 31.49 1.44
CA LEU A 205 -1.00 32.56 0.59
C LEU A 205 -1.74 32.67 -0.76
N VAL A 206 -2.17 31.55 -1.33
CA VAL A 206 -2.82 31.52 -2.64
C VAL A 206 -4.31 31.84 -2.54
N TRP A 207 -4.97 31.43 -1.46
CA TRP A 207 -6.39 31.67 -1.24
C TRP A 207 -6.60 32.40 0.10
N ASP A 208 -6.75 31.65 1.19
CA ASP A 208 -6.96 32.19 2.52
C ASP A 208 -6.58 31.18 3.62
N TRP A 209 -6.59 31.63 4.87
CA TRP A 209 -6.24 30.77 6.01
C TRP A 209 -7.11 29.51 6.13
N ARG A 210 -8.32 29.51 5.57
CA ARG A 210 -9.25 28.37 5.60
C ARG A 210 -8.81 27.30 4.61
N ALA A 211 -8.39 27.71 3.42
CA ALA A 211 -7.74 26.84 2.44
C ALA A 211 -6.46 26.22 3.01
N GLY A 212 -5.62 27.03 3.67
CA GLY A 212 -4.43 26.55 4.37
C GLY A 212 -4.75 25.49 5.43
N LEU A 213 -5.72 25.75 6.30
CA LEU A 213 -6.15 24.81 7.34
C LEU A 213 -6.63 23.48 6.74
N VAL A 214 -7.45 23.52 5.69
CA VAL A 214 -7.97 22.33 5.03
C VAL A 214 -6.85 21.50 4.40
N MET A 215 -5.93 22.14 3.67
CA MET A 215 -4.83 21.44 3.03
C MET A 215 -3.88 20.81 4.05
N ALA A 216 -3.50 21.54 5.10
CA ALA A 216 -2.64 21.03 6.15
C ALA A 216 -3.30 19.86 6.90
N GLY A 217 -4.56 20.00 7.29
CA GLY A 217 -5.27 18.97 8.04
C GLY A 217 -5.56 17.71 7.21
N ALA A 218 -5.90 17.85 5.92
CA ALA A 218 -6.05 16.71 5.02
C ALA A 218 -4.73 15.93 4.85
N GLN A 219 -3.60 16.64 4.71
CA GLN A 219 -2.27 16.05 4.68
C GLN A 219 -1.90 15.34 6.00
N MET A 220 -2.25 15.93 7.15
CA MET A 220 -2.02 15.30 8.46
C MET A 220 -2.85 14.03 8.62
N LEU A 221 -4.13 14.06 8.22
CA LEU A 221 -4.98 12.87 8.25
C LEU A 221 -4.48 11.79 7.30
N HIS A 222 -3.93 12.16 6.13
CA HIS A 222 -3.25 11.22 5.26
C HIS A 222 -2.13 10.48 6.02
N ALA A 223 -1.24 11.23 6.69
CA ALA A 223 -0.16 10.64 7.47
C ALA A 223 -0.68 9.76 8.61
N ILE A 224 -1.73 10.18 9.34
CA ILE A 224 -2.34 9.39 10.42
C ILE A 224 -2.90 8.06 9.88
N LEU A 225 -3.62 8.10 8.77
CA LEU A 225 -4.14 6.90 8.10
C LEU A 225 -3.01 5.95 7.69
N ASP A 226 -1.88 6.50 7.26
CA ASP A 226 -0.71 5.71 6.92
C ASP A 226 -0.06 5.05 8.14
N GLN A 227 -0.06 5.73 9.28
CA GLN A 227 0.43 5.19 10.54
C GLN A 227 -0.44 4.03 11.05
N ALA A 228 -1.74 4.00 10.73
CA ALA A 228 -2.60 2.84 11.01
C ALA A 228 -2.30 1.63 10.09
N GLY A 229 -1.60 1.86 8.98
CA GLY A 229 -1.20 0.83 8.03
C GLY A 229 -0.03 -0.02 8.49
N TYR A 230 0.53 -0.81 7.58
CA TYR A 230 1.71 -1.65 7.86
C TYR A 230 3.03 -0.89 7.64
N LEU A 231 3.16 -0.11 6.55
CA LEU A 231 4.39 0.65 6.24
C LEU A 231 4.65 1.82 7.20
N GLY A 232 3.60 2.37 7.81
CA GLY A 232 3.69 3.61 8.59
C GLY A 232 4.11 4.81 7.74
N ASN A 233 4.85 5.76 8.31
CA ASN A 233 5.35 6.96 7.63
C ASN A 233 6.60 7.54 8.33
N ASN A 234 7.15 8.62 7.79
CA ASN A 234 8.12 9.46 8.48
C ASN A 234 7.52 10.84 8.81
N ALA A 235 6.71 10.90 9.86
CA ALA A 235 6.04 12.13 10.31
C ALA A 235 7.00 13.31 10.58
N TRP A 236 8.24 13.02 10.97
CA TRP A 236 9.20 14.02 11.45
C TRP A 236 10.28 14.38 10.42
N PHE A 237 10.10 14.05 9.14
CA PHE A 237 10.96 14.60 8.09
C PHE A 237 10.91 16.15 8.12
N PRO A 238 12.05 16.87 7.98
CA PRO A 238 13.41 16.39 7.69
C PRO A 238 14.29 16.07 8.90
N LEU A 239 13.78 16.16 10.14
CA LEU A 239 14.56 15.89 11.36
C LEU A 239 15.08 14.45 11.43
N THR A 240 14.32 13.51 10.87
CA THR A 240 14.72 12.11 10.71
C THR A 240 14.53 11.68 9.26
N ARG A 241 15.35 10.73 8.81
CA ARG A 241 15.19 10.03 7.52
C ARG A 241 14.61 8.63 7.66
N HIS A 242 14.33 8.19 8.90
CA HIS A 242 13.84 6.86 9.19
C HIS A 242 12.30 6.84 9.17
N ARG A 243 11.75 5.93 8.38
CA ARG A 243 10.33 5.61 8.41
C ARG A 243 10.03 4.80 9.67
N LYS A 244 8.98 5.17 10.40
CA LYS A 244 8.48 4.38 11.52
C LYS A 244 7.44 3.39 10.99
N PRO A 245 7.53 2.09 11.34
CA PRO A 245 6.51 1.13 10.98
C PRO A 245 5.14 1.54 11.53
N GLY A 246 4.08 1.13 10.83
CA GLY A 246 2.71 1.42 11.24
C GLY A 246 2.15 0.41 12.25
N GLY A 247 0.94 0.68 12.74
CA GLY A 247 0.24 -0.15 13.73
C GLY A 247 -0.32 -1.48 13.20
N LYS A 248 -0.23 -1.72 11.88
CA LYS A 248 -0.67 -2.96 11.20
C LYS A 248 -2.16 -3.28 11.37
N TYR A 249 -2.99 -2.26 11.56
CA TYR A 249 -4.44 -2.42 11.70
C TYR A 249 -5.14 -2.57 10.34
N LEU A 250 -4.63 -1.87 9.31
CA LEU A 250 -5.25 -1.82 7.99
C LEU A 250 -4.21 -2.16 6.91
N HIS A 251 -4.53 -3.13 6.07
CA HIS A 251 -3.68 -3.52 4.94
C HIS A 251 -4.13 -2.77 3.67
N SER A 252 -3.19 -2.15 2.94
CA SER A 252 -3.52 -1.33 1.75
C SER A 252 -4.16 -2.14 0.62
N GLY A 253 -3.81 -3.42 0.50
CA GLY A 253 -4.44 -4.36 -0.44
C GLY A 253 -5.78 -4.92 0.02
N ASP A 254 -6.24 -4.65 1.25
CA ASP A 254 -7.53 -5.15 1.73
C ASP A 254 -8.68 -4.27 1.22
N SER A 255 -9.51 -4.84 0.33
CA SER A 255 -10.65 -4.13 -0.25
C SER A 255 -11.70 -3.75 0.78
N VAL A 256 -11.92 -4.56 1.81
CA VAL A 256 -12.90 -4.28 2.88
C VAL A 256 -12.41 -3.13 3.74
N ALA A 257 -11.14 -3.13 4.13
CA ALA A 257 -10.55 -2.01 4.88
C ALA A 257 -10.71 -0.69 4.11
N ASN A 258 -10.38 -0.67 2.82
CA ASN A 258 -10.53 0.52 1.97
C ASN A 258 -12.00 0.95 1.81
N ALA A 259 -12.90 0.00 1.54
CA ALA A 259 -14.32 0.30 1.39
C ALA A 259 -14.91 0.87 2.68
N THR A 260 -14.55 0.30 3.84
CA THR A 260 -15.01 0.77 5.16
C THR A 260 -14.56 2.20 5.44
N VAL A 261 -13.29 2.55 5.17
CA VAL A 261 -12.80 3.92 5.39
C VAL A 261 -13.48 4.92 4.45
N VAL A 262 -13.63 4.57 3.16
CA VAL A 262 -14.34 5.43 2.21
C VAL A 262 -15.81 5.58 2.60
N TRP A 263 -16.45 4.52 3.08
CA TRP A 263 -17.83 4.53 3.54
C TRP A 263 -18.02 5.47 4.73
N TYR A 264 -17.18 5.37 5.76
CA TYR A 264 -17.25 6.28 6.90
C TYR A 264 -16.94 7.72 6.52
N ALA A 265 -15.99 7.96 5.61
CA ALA A 265 -15.75 9.29 5.07
C ALA A 265 -16.99 9.84 4.34
N GLY A 266 -17.65 9.02 3.52
CA GLY A 266 -18.89 9.37 2.83
C GLY A 266 -20.05 9.70 3.78
N LEU A 267 -20.24 8.89 4.83
CA LEU A 267 -21.23 9.15 5.87
C LEU A 267 -20.93 10.45 6.62
N TRP A 268 -19.66 10.71 6.93
CA TRP A 268 -19.23 11.93 7.59
C TRP A 268 -19.46 13.16 6.72
N ILE A 269 -19.14 13.08 5.42
CA ILE A 269 -19.43 14.13 4.45
C ILE A 269 -20.93 14.39 4.41
N TRP A 270 -21.73 13.35 4.18
CA TRP A 270 -23.18 13.46 4.11
C TRP A 270 -23.77 14.11 5.37
N TYR A 271 -23.33 13.67 6.55
CA TYR A 271 -23.81 14.19 7.83
C TYR A 271 -23.50 15.68 8.01
N ASN A 272 -22.29 16.12 7.68
CA ASN A 272 -21.92 17.53 7.79
C ASN A 272 -22.58 18.39 6.71
N LEU A 273 -22.77 17.87 5.49
CA LEU A 273 -23.53 18.56 4.45
C LEU A 273 -24.97 18.75 4.88
N TRP A 274 -25.61 17.72 5.43
CA TRP A 274 -26.98 17.80 5.95
C TRP A 274 -27.10 18.83 7.09
N LEU A 275 -26.18 18.79 8.07
CA LEU A 275 -26.16 19.77 9.17
C LEU A 275 -25.96 21.22 8.68
N GLY A 276 -25.17 21.40 7.64
CA GLY A 276 -24.81 22.73 7.11
C GLY A 276 -25.69 23.21 5.96
N SER A 277 -26.60 22.37 5.45
CA SER A 277 -27.54 22.73 4.39
C SER A 277 -28.84 23.24 4.98
N ASP A 278 -29.28 24.42 4.56
CA ASP A 278 -30.63 24.95 4.87
C ASP A 278 -31.75 24.18 4.13
N VAL A 279 -31.41 23.09 3.47
CA VAL A 279 -32.34 22.24 2.72
C VAL A 279 -33.11 21.39 3.73
N GLY A 280 -34.25 21.93 4.17
CA GLY A 280 -35.17 21.28 5.11
C GLY A 280 -35.55 19.86 4.66
N GLY A 281 -34.90 18.88 5.26
CA GLY A 281 -35.20 17.46 5.13
C GLY A 281 -35.11 16.79 6.49
N GLU A 282 -36.00 15.84 6.75
CA GLU A 282 -36.01 15.07 8.00
C GLU A 282 -34.63 14.44 8.25
N PRO A 283 -34.03 14.59 9.45
CA PRO A 283 -32.78 13.94 9.78
C PRO A 283 -32.88 12.44 9.56
N LEU A 284 -31.78 11.81 9.11
CA LEU A 284 -31.63 10.39 9.41
C LEU A 284 -31.65 10.24 10.93
N ARG A 285 -32.63 9.49 11.43
CA ARG A 285 -32.70 9.15 12.85
C ARG A 285 -31.39 8.52 13.28
N VAL A 286 -30.99 8.68 14.54
CA VAL A 286 -29.75 8.09 15.09
C VAL A 286 -29.65 6.60 14.73
N ILE A 287 -30.76 5.87 14.81
CA ILE A 287 -30.83 4.45 14.42
C ILE A 287 -30.56 4.24 12.92
N GLN A 288 -31.11 5.06 12.03
CA GLN A 288 -30.84 4.96 10.59
C GLN A 288 -29.37 5.25 10.27
N THR A 289 -28.77 6.23 10.96
CA THR A 289 -27.35 6.54 10.86
C THR A 289 -26.47 5.40 11.38
N LEU A 290 -26.80 4.82 12.54
CA LEU A 290 -26.09 3.66 13.10
C LEU A 290 -26.24 2.42 12.21
N LEU A 291 -27.43 2.19 11.66
CA LEU A 291 -27.67 1.12 10.71
C LEU A 291 -26.84 1.34 9.45
N LEU A 292 -26.82 2.52 8.84
CA LEU A 292 -25.99 2.79 7.67
C LEU A 292 -24.49 2.69 7.97
N ALA A 293 -24.07 3.17 9.15
CA ALA A 293 -22.69 3.07 9.62
C ALA A 293 -22.22 1.63 9.86
N ALA A 294 -23.13 0.73 10.27
CA ALA A 294 -22.79 -0.67 10.55
C ALA A 294 -23.07 -1.61 9.36
N LEU A 295 -24.13 -1.38 8.60
CA LEU A 295 -24.70 -2.33 7.64
C LEU A 295 -23.71 -2.65 6.52
N LEU A 296 -23.08 -1.64 5.90
CA LEU A 296 -22.19 -1.89 4.75
C LEU A 296 -20.86 -2.54 5.12
N PRO A 297 -20.16 -2.13 6.20
CA PRO A 297 -19.00 -2.87 6.70
C PRO A 297 -19.34 -4.31 7.07
N LEU A 298 -20.48 -4.54 7.74
CA LEU A 298 -20.94 -5.88 8.10
C LEU A 298 -21.33 -6.71 6.88
N LEU A 299 -22.02 -6.14 5.89
CA LEU A 299 -22.35 -6.80 4.63
C LEU A 299 -21.08 -7.11 3.81
N ALA A 300 -20.09 -6.23 3.79
CA ALA A 300 -18.81 -6.47 3.11
C ALA A 300 -18.01 -7.59 3.79
N ILE A 301 -17.99 -7.62 5.13
CA ILE A 301 -17.39 -8.71 5.91
C ILE A 301 -18.16 -10.02 5.68
N ALA A 302 -19.48 -10.00 5.71
CA ALA A 302 -20.35 -11.16 5.48
C ALA A 302 -20.21 -11.70 4.05
N TRP A 303 -20.20 -10.83 3.04
CA TRP A 303 -19.99 -11.18 1.65
C TRP A 303 -18.59 -11.77 1.41
N ARG A 304 -17.55 -11.18 2.02
CA ARG A 304 -16.20 -11.75 1.98
C ARG A 304 -16.15 -13.11 2.68
N GLY A 305 -16.82 -13.26 3.82
CA GLY A 305 -16.95 -14.53 4.54
C GLY A 305 -17.66 -15.59 3.70
N TRP A 306 -18.72 -15.22 2.98
CA TRP A 306 -19.46 -16.09 2.07
C TRP A 306 -18.63 -16.45 0.81
N ARG A 307 -18.01 -15.46 0.17
CA ARG A 307 -17.14 -15.66 -0.99
C ARG A 307 -15.90 -16.47 -0.65
N ASN A 308 -15.31 -16.29 0.51
CA ASN A 308 -14.17 -17.10 0.96
C ASN A 308 -14.58 -18.51 1.43
N ARG A 309 -15.88 -18.79 1.59
CA ARG A 309 -16.38 -20.16 1.85
C ARG A 309 -16.54 -21.00 0.56
N GLY A 310 -16.09 -20.51 -0.61
CA GLY A 310 -15.82 -21.32 -1.80
C GLY A 310 -14.75 -20.69 -2.72
N PRO A 311 -13.87 -21.44 -3.42
CA PRO A 311 -13.40 -22.80 -3.24
C PRO A 311 -12.10 -22.80 -2.41
N VAL A 312 -12.21 -22.66 -1.08
CA VAL A 312 -11.11 -23.03 -0.15
C VAL A 312 -10.78 -24.53 -0.23
N ASN A 313 -11.60 -25.30 -0.93
CA ASN A 313 -11.33 -26.69 -1.27
C ASN A 313 -10.14 -26.86 -2.23
N PHE A 314 -9.75 -25.88 -3.07
CA PHE A 314 -8.64 -26.09 -4.00
C PHE A 314 -7.27 -26.02 -3.31
N ILE A 315 -7.02 -25.03 -2.44
CA ILE A 315 -5.74 -24.91 -1.72
C ILE A 315 -5.63 -25.97 -0.62
N ARG A 316 -6.73 -26.31 0.09
CA ARG A 316 -6.73 -27.45 1.01
C ARG A 316 -6.56 -28.79 0.29
N ALA A 317 -7.20 -29.02 -0.87
CA ALA A 317 -7.00 -30.26 -1.63
C ALA A 317 -5.61 -30.34 -2.27
N TYR A 318 -5.03 -29.23 -2.71
CA TYR A 318 -3.68 -29.15 -3.25
C TYR A 318 -2.62 -29.40 -2.17
N LEU A 319 -2.73 -28.73 -1.02
CA LEU A 319 -1.82 -28.95 0.11
C LEU A 319 -2.01 -30.33 0.78
N LYS A 320 -3.20 -30.93 0.67
CA LYS A 320 -3.46 -32.30 1.11
C LYS A 320 -2.85 -33.33 0.15
N ARG A 321 -2.94 -33.14 -1.17
CA ARG A 321 -2.27 -34.01 -2.17
C ARG A 321 -0.74 -33.99 -2.05
N VAL A 322 -0.14 -32.81 -1.85
CA VAL A 322 1.33 -32.68 -1.67
C VAL A 322 1.82 -33.33 -0.36
N LYS A 323 0.94 -33.55 0.63
CA LYS A 323 1.28 -34.25 1.87
C LYS A 323 1.01 -35.76 1.83
N GLU A 324 0.22 -36.24 0.87
CA GLU A 324 -0.28 -37.63 0.82
C GLU A 324 0.33 -38.45 -0.33
N GLU A 325 1.23 -37.91 -1.15
CA GLU A 325 2.05 -38.71 -2.07
C GLU A 325 3.34 -39.17 -1.36
N PRO A 326 3.43 -40.44 -0.91
CA PRO A 326 4.73 -41.01 -0.56
C PRO A 326 5.57 -41.11 -1.84
N HIS A 327 6.78 -40.56 -1.77
CA HIS A 327 7.84 -40.89 -2.72
C HIS A 327 8.05 -42.41 -2.70
N GLU A 328 7.55 -43.12 -3.70
CA GLU A 328 8.11 -44.41 -4.09
C GLU A 328 9.37 -44.16 -4.91
N PRO A 329 10.53 -44.70 -4.51
CA PRO A 329 11.72 -44.67 -5.33
C PRO A 329 11.59 -45.73 -6.45
N ALA A 330 11.87 -45.32 -7.67
CA ALA A 330 12.23 -46.20 -8.78
C ALA A 330 13.67 -45.91 -9.21
#